data_AF-A0A538LF10-F1
#
_entry.id   AF-A0A538LF10-F1
#
_cell.length_a   1.000
_cell.length_b   1.000
_cell.length_c   1.000
_cell.angle_alpha   90.00
_cell.angle_beta   90.00
_cell.angle_gamma   90.00
#
_symmetry.space_group_name_H-M   'P 1'
#
loop_
_entity.id
_entity.type
_entity.pdbx_description
1 polymer ?
#
loop_
_entity_poly.entity_id
_entity_poly.type
_entity_poly.pdbx_seq_one_letter_code
_entity_poly.pdbx_strand_id
1 'polypeptide(L)'
;MRPTWKERYPLTPIERYSEWRREDGFLYDPWLRTHERVGAEVLAPAPSSMTIAGTRDEWEEWTAIQFPEDGEYVVPGALATVRFENGTGTYVEPNVWMRHPVEAY
;
A
#
# COMPACT_ATOMS: atom_id res chain seq x y z
N MET A 1 1.65 7.67 -5.28
CA MET A 1 0.23 7.67 -4.86
C MET A 1 -0.02 6.52 -3.90
N ARG A 2 -0.48 6.80 -2.67
CA ARG A 2 -0.87 5.80 -1.68
C ARG A 2 -2.34 5.42 -1.86
N PRO A 3 -2.68 4.23 -2.40
CA PRO A 3 -4.06 3.89 -2.70
C PRO A 3 -4.87 3.68 -1.42
N THR A 4 -6.01 4.36 -1.30
CA THR A 4 -6.75 4.44 -0.03
C THR A 4 -7.46 3.14 0.33
N TRP A 5 -7.89 2.34 -0.65
CA TRP A 5 -8.59 1.07 -0.37
C TRP A 5 -7.67 -0.14 -0.35
N LYS A 6 -6.37 0.03 -0.61
CA LYS A 6 -5.40 -1.07 -0.61
C LYS A 6 -5.30 -1.77 0.74
N GLU A 7 -5.53 -1.06 1.83
CA GLU A 7 -5.59 -1.62 3.20
C GLU A 7 -6.64 -2.73 3.37
N ARG A 8 -7.67 -2.77 2.51
CA ARG A 8 -8.70 -3.82 2.51
C ARG A 8 -8.21 -5.12 1.88
N TYR A 9 -7.12 -5.06 1.13
CA TYR A 9 -6.52 -6.17 0.39
C TYR A 9 -5.00 -6.24 0.64
N PRO A 10 -4.55 -6.29 1.90
CA PRO A 10 -3.13 -6.13 2.24
C PRO A 10 -2.26 -7.26 1.66
N LEU A 11 -2.82 -8.46 1.51
CA LEU A 11 -2.15 -9.63 0.94
C LEU A 11 -2.03 -9.59 -0.60
N THR A 12 -2.73 -8.68 -1.27
CA THR A 12 -2.64 -8.56 -2.73
C THR A 12 -1.40 -7.74 -3.10
N PRO A 13 -0.50 -8.22 -3.97
CA PRO A 13 0.61 -7.41 -4.46
C PRO A 13 0.14 -6.13 -5.15
N ILE A 14 0.89 -5.04 -5.03
CA ILE A 14 0.48 -3.74 -5.55
C ILE A 14 0.40 -3.72 -7.08
N GLU A 15 1.23 -4.53 -7.73
CA GLU A 15 1.24 -4.75 -9.17
C GLU A 15 -0.16 -5.15 -9.63
N ARG A 16 -0.72 -6.20 -9.02
CA ARG A 16 -2.07 -6.69 -9.35
C ARG A 16 -3.17 -5.73 -8.91
N TYR A 17 -3.07 -5.17 -7.70
CA TYR A 17 -4.09 -4.25 -7.18
C TYR A 17 -4.23 -3.00 -8.07
N SER A 18 -3.11 -2.46 -8.56
CA SER A 18 -3.09 -1.24 -9.36
C SER A 18 -3.80 -1.38 -10.72
N GLU A 19 -4.01 -2.61 -11.18
CA GLU A 19 -4.69 -2.94 -12.44
C GLU A 19 -6.21 -3.15 -12.26
N TRP A 20 -6.71 -3.27 -11.03
CA TRP A 20 -8.11 -3.56 -10.79
C TRP A 20 -9.00 -2.41 -11.26
N ARG A 21 -10.07 -2.76 -11.96
CA ARG A 21 -11.06 -1.83 -12.52
C ARG A 21 -12.47 -2.18 -12.07
N ARG A 22 -13.33 -1.17 -12.03
CA ARG A 22 -14.78 -1.32 -11.84
C ARG A 22 -15.46 -1.62 -13.18
N GLU A 23 -16.74 -1.96 -13.13
CA GLU A 23 -17.57 -2.20 -14.32
C GLU A 23 -17.63 -0.98 -15.27
N ASP A 24 -17.50 0.23 -14.74
CA ASP A 24 -17.45 1.49 -15.51
C ASP A 24 -16.09 1.76 -16.16
N GLY A 25 -15.15 0.81 -16.07
CA GLY A 25 -13.83 0.88 -16.69
C GLY A 25 -12.82 1.71 -15.92
N PHE A 26 -13.18 2.47 -14.88
CA PHE A 26 -12.23 3.24 -14.08
C PHE A 26 -11.51 2.38 -13.04
N LEU A 27 -10.35 2.83 -12.58
CA LEU A 27 -9.58 2.20 -11.51
C LEU A 27 -10.43 1.94 -10.27
N TYR A 28 -10.20 0.79 -9.65
CA TYR A 28 -10.97 0.32 -8.50
C TYR A 28 -10.74 1.19 -7.26
N ASP A 29 -9.49 1.58 -7.01
CA ASP A 29 -9.13 2.43 -5.89
C ASP A 29 -9.67 3.86 -6.07
N PRO A 30 -10.35 4.45 -5.08
CA PRO A 30 -10.95 5.77 -5.21
C PRO A 30 -9.93 6.90 -5.37
N TRP A 31 -8.75 6.77 -4.77
CA TRP A 31 -7.72 7.80 -4.89
C TRP A 31 -7.09 7.74 -6.28
N LEU A 32 -6.70 6.56 -6.74
CA LEU A 32 -6.17 6.40 -8.10
C LEU A 32 -7.19 6.83 -9.16
N ARG A 33 -8.47 6.47 -8.97
CA ARG A 33 -9.58 6.88 -9.85
C ARG A 33 -9.77 8.40 -9.90
N THR A 34 -9.56 9.10 -8.80
CA THR A 34 -9.64 10.57 -8.79
C THR A 34 -8.60 11.17 -9.73
N HIS A 35 -7.38 10.64 -9.73
CA HIS A 35 -6.32 11.09 -10.64
C HIS A 35 -6.55 10.64 -12.08
N GLU A 36 -7.02 9.42 -12.30
CA GLU A 36 -7.40 8.95 -13.65
C GLU A 36 -8.46 9.84 -14.30
N ARG A 37 -9.46 10.28 -13.53
CA ARG A 37 -10.53 11.18 -14.02
C ARG A 37 -10.04 12.55 -14.49
N VAL A 38 -8.87 13.00 -14.03
CA VAL A 38 -8.25 14.25 -14.49
C VAL A 38 -7.12 13.99 -15.49
N GLY A 39 -7.12 12.81 -16.13
CA GLY A 39 -6.22 12.48 -17.23
C GLY A 39 -4.91 11.82 -16.82
N ALA A 40 -4.73 11.46 -15.55
CA ALA A 40 -3.53 10.76 -15.13
C ALA A 40 -3.54 9.30 -15.54
N GLU A 41 -2.37 8.77 -15.86
CA GLU A 41 -2.19 7.35 -16.18
C GLU A 41 -1.33 6.68 -15.11
N VAL A 42 -1.58 5.39 -14.86
CA VAL A 42 -0.67 4.58 -14.04
C VAL A 42 0.64 4.44 -14.81
N LEU A 43 1.73 4.93 -14.21
CA LEU A 43 3.06 4.82 -14.79
C LEU A 43 3.72 3.49 -14.42
N ALA A 44 3.70 3.16 -13.12
CA ALA A 44 4.28 1.91 -12.61
C ALA A 44 3.81 1.62 -11.16
N PRO A 45 3.72 0.35 -10.76
CA PRO A 45 3.68 -0.02 -9.35
C PRO A 45 5.00 0.34 -8.65
N ALA A 46 4.93 0.63 -7.36
CA ALA A 46 6.07 0.94 -6.50
C ALA A 46 6.02 0.07 -5.23
N PRO A 47 6.44 -1.22 -5.32
CA PRO A 47 6.28 -2.18 -4.22
C PRO A 47 7.00 -1.79 -2.94
N SER A 48 8.10 -1.03 -3.05
CA SER A 48 8.90 -0.57 -1.91
C SER A 48 9.06 0.94 -1.97
N SER A 49 8.09 1.67 -1.41
CA SER A 49 8.10 3.13 -1.40
C SER A 49 8.55 3.73 -0.08
N MET A 50 8.31 3.03 1.03
CA MET A 50 8.75 3.39 2.37
C MET A 50 8.95 2.11 3.17
N THR A 51 9.97 2.09 4.02
CA THR A 51 10.23 0.97 4.93
C THR A 51 10.21 1.48 6.36
N ILE A 52 9.44 0.82 7.23
CA ILE A 52 9.41 1.06 8.66
C ILE A 52 9.88 -0.23 9.34
N ALA A 53 10.87 -0.11 10.21
CA ALA A 53 11.36 -1.21 11.02
C ALA A 53 11.33 -0.80 12.50
N GLY A 54 11.06 -1.77 13.36
CA GLY A 54 10.98 -1.57 14.80
C GLY A 54 11.02 -2.91 15.53
N THR A 55 11.38 -2.88 16.79
CA THR A 55 11.27 -4.02 17.71
C THR A 55 9.82 -4.44 17.88
N ARG A 56 9.61 -5.66 18.39
CA ARG A 56 8.28 -6.16 18.74
C ARG A 56 7.54 -5.21 19.68
N ASP A 57 8.18 -4.80 20.77
CA ASP A 57 7.60 -3.89 21.76
C ASP A 57 7.16 -2.56 21.14
N GLU A 58 7.98 -1.96 20.26
CA GLU A 58 7.62 -0.72 19.55
C GLU A 58 6.39 -0.92 18.65
N TRP A 59 6.32 -2.02 17.91
CA TRP A 59 5.16 -2.32 17.07
C TRP A 59 3.89 -2.55 17.91
N GLU A 60 4.01 -3.25 19.04
CA GLU A 60 2.88 -3.47 19.95
C GLU A 60 2.39 -2.15 20.57
N GLU A 61 3.31 -1.23 20.90
CA GLU A 61 2.98 0.12 21.35
C GLU A 61 2.27 0.93 20.25
N TRP A 62 2.80 0.94 19.03
CA TRP A 62 2.24 1.73 17.92
C TRP A 62 0.86 1.23 17.46
N THR A 63 0.62 -0.07 17.54
CA THR A 63 -0.56 -0.71 16.93
C THR A 63 -1.60 -1.19 17.94
N ALA A 64 -1.23 -1.30 19.23
CA ALA A 64 -2.01 -1.97 20.27
C ALA A 64 -2.39 -3.42 19.92
N ILE A 65 -1.59 -4.09 19.09
CA ILE A 65 -1.72 -5.50 18.71
C ILE A 65 -0.57 -6.27 19.34
N GLN A 66 -0.79 -7.54 19.68
CA GLN A 66 0.27 -8.45 20.13
C GLN A 66 0.80 -9.26 18.96
N PHE A 67 2.12 -9.42 18.89
CA PHE A 67 2.76 -10.24 17.86
C PHE A 67 3.53 -11.36 18.58
N PRO A 68 2.94 -12.53 18.88
CA PRO A 68 3.62 -13.55 19.68
C PRO A 68 4.67 -14.37 18.91
N GLU A 69 4.54 -14.45 17.59
CA GLU A 69 5.38 -15.29 16.73
C GLU A 69 6.07 -14.48 15.62
N ASP A 70 7.11 -15.06 15.02
CA ASP A 70 7.64 -14.60 13.73
C ASP A 70 6.69 -14.99 12.59
N GLY A 71 6.66 -14.19 11.52
CA GLY A 71 5.73 -14.38 10.41
C GLY A 71 5.13 -13.06 9.91
N GLU A 72 4.06 -13.17 9.13
CA GLU A 72 3.38 -12.00 8.54
C GLU A 72 2.09 -11.67 9.27
N TYR A 73 1.91 -10.40 9.61
CA TYR A 73 0.72 -9.90 10.29
C TYR A 73 0.05 -8.81 9.47
N VAL A 74 -1.28 -8.88 9.38
CA VAL A 74 -2.09 -7.78 8.85
C VAL A 74 -2.30 -6.77 9.98
N VAL A 75 -1.82 -5.55 9.78
CA VAL A 75 -2.00 -4.44 10.72
C VAL A 75 -3.03 -3.47 10.14
N PRO A 76 -4.05 -3.06 10.92
CA PRO A 76 -5.04 -2.07 10.48
C PRO A 76 -4.38 -0.80 9.94
N GLY A 77 -4.80 -0.36 8.75
CA GLY A 77 -4.27 0.83 8.08
C GLY A 77 -3.00 0.61 7.24
N ALA A 78 -2.33 -0.53 7.41
CA ALA A 78 -1.19 -0.92 6.58
C ALA A 78 -1.65 -1.41 5.20
N LEU A 79 -0.89 -1.08 4.16
CA LEU A 79 -1.21 -1.48 2.78
C LEU A 79 -0.65 -2.86 2.41
N ALA A 80 0.20 -3.41 3.26
CA ALA A 80 0.84 -4.72 3.16
C ALA A 80 1.00 -5.29 4.57
N THR A 81 1.46 -6.54 4.67
CA THR A 81 1.78 -7.17 5.95
C THR A 81 3.01 -6.55 6.61
N VAL A 82 3.07 -6.65 7.93
CA VAL A 82 4.31 -6.46 8.70
C VAL A 82 4.92 -7.84 8.90
N ARG A 83 6.18 -8.01 8.51
CA ARG A 83 6.91 -9.27 8.70
C ARG A 83 7.76 -9.19 9.97
N PHE A 84 7.53 -10.10 10.90
CA PHE A 84 8.35 -10.29 12.09
C PHE A 84 9.35 -11.41 11.89
N GLU A 85 10.60 -11.15 12.25
CA GLU A 85 11.68 -12.11 12.26
C GLU A 85 12.66 -11.75 13.38
N ASN A 86 12.99 -12.70 14.26
CA ASN A 86 13.91 -12.53 15.38
C ASN A 86 13.62 -11.28 16.24
N GLY A 87 12.34 -11.02 16.52
CA GLY A 87 11.90 -9.90 17.37
C GLY A 87 11.89 -8.52 16.70
N THR A 88 12.14 -8.44 15.39
CA THR A 88 12.03 -7.20 14.62
C THR A 88 10.88 -7.29 13.62
N GLY A 89 9.96 -6.32 13.65
CA GLY A 89 8.92 -6.15 12.65
C GLY A 89 9.38 -5.20 11.54
N THR A 90 9.17 -5.59 10.29
CA THR A 90 9.45 -4.77 9.11
C THR A 90 8.20 -4.63 8.25
N TYR A 91 7.81 -3.39 7.98
CA TYR A 91 6.75 -3.03 7.06
C TYR A 91 7.34 -2.35 5.84
N VAL A 92 7.01 -2.84 4.65
CA VAL A 92 7.37 -2.22 3.38
C VAL A 92 6.08 -1.73 2.74
N GLU A 93 5.91 -0.41 2.66
CA GLU A 93 4.71 0.20 2.10
C GLU A 93 4.78 0.23 0.57
N PRO A 94 3.78 -0.36 -0.13
CA PRO A 94 3.64 -0.19 -1.56
C PRO A 94 2.87 1.09 -1.92
N ASN A 95 3.21 1.68 -3.08
CA ASN A 95 2.46 2.77 -3.70
C ASN A 95 2.33 2.55 -5.22
N VAL A 96 1.70 3.50 -5.91
CA VAL A 96 1.60 3.55 -7.37
C VAL A 96 2.12 4.90 -7.88
N TRP A 97 2.98 4.88 -8.90
CA TRP A 97 3.35 6.08 -9.64
C TRP A 97 2.27 6.39 -10.67
N MET A 98 1.80 7.65 -10.68
CA MET A 98 0.87 8.14 -11.68
C MET A 98 1.47 9.34 -12.39
N ARG A 99 1.33 9.38 -13.71
CA ARG A 99 1.79 10.47 -14.55
C ARG A 99 0.62 11.36 -14.89
N HIS A 100 0.73 12.64 -14.56
CA HIS A 100 -0.24 13.66 -15.00
C HIS A 100 0.26 14.33 -16.28
N PRO A 101 -0.64 14.61 -17.23
CA PRO A 101 -0.31 15.52 -18.31
C PRO A 101 -0.07 16.92 -17.73
N VAL A 102 0.97 17.60 -18.20
CA VAL A 102 1.24 19.00 -17.90
C VAL A 102 1.27 19.75 -19.23
N GLU A 103 0.55 20.86 -19.34
CA GLU A 103 0.65 21.74 -20.49
C GLU A 103 1.94 22.57 -20.37
N ALA A 104 2.73 22.60 -21.44
CA ALA A 104 3.86 23.52 -21.53
C ALA A 104 3.31 24.89 -21.97
N TYR A 105 3.59 25.92 -21.17
CA TYR A 105 3.32 27.33 -21.51
C TYR A 105 4.34 27.88 -22.49
#